data_AF-A0A2H0ECW8-F1
#
_entry.id   AF-A0A2H0ECW8-F1
#
_cell.length_a   1.000
_cell.length_b   1.000
_cell.length_c   1.000
_cell.angle_alpha   90.00
_cell.angle_beta   90.00
_cell.angle_gamma   90.00
#
_symmetry.space_group_name_H-M   'P 1'
#
loop_
_entity.id
_entity.type
_entity.pdbx_description
1 polymer ?
#
loop_
_entity_poly.entity_id
_entity_poly.type
_entity_poly.pdbx_seq_one_letter_code
_entity_poly.pdbx_strand_id
1 'polypeptide(L)'
;MLEKEYLEILKERGKQSHVYKKYQLTGLLIAQLLEDEKHKSFYIKLAKKHNSDDLLSIAKDVSERKKIKNKGGYFMRILTKTHPDIFKNKKKNENPNHQ
;
A
#
# COMPACT_ATOMS: atom_id res chain seq x y z
N MET A 1 -13.77 10.03 16.02
CA MET A 1 -12.89 9.25 16.91
C MET A 1 -11.81 8.45 16.18
N LEU A 2 -11.99 8.05 14.90
CA LEU A 2 -11.05 7.20 14.15
C LEU A 2 -9.65 7.79 13.86
N GLU A 3 -9.51 9.12 13.71
CA GLU A 3 -8.23 9.72 13.29
C GLU A 3 -7.12 9.67 14.35
N LYS A 4 -7.46 9.85 15.64
CA LYS A 4 -6.45 9.85 16.71
C LYS A 4 -5.86 8.48 16.95
N GLU A 5 -6.72 7.46 17.04
CA GLU A 5 -6.31 6.07 17.22
C GLU A 5 -5.45 5.59 16.04
N TYR A 6 -5.82 6.00 14.82
CA TYR A 6 -5.05 5.74 13.61
C TYR A 6 -3.64 6.35 13.65
N LEU A 7 -3.49 7.58 14.14
CA LEU A 7 -2.19 8.26 14.27
C LEU A 7 -1.32 7.63 15.37
N GLU A 8 -1.91 7.18 16.47
CA GLU A 8 -1.18 6.51 17.56
C GLU A 8 -0.65 5.14 17.12
N ILE A 9 -1.48 4.37 16.43
CA ILE A 9 -1.08 3.09 15.81
C ILE A 9 0.07 3.30 14.82
N LEU A 10 0.05 4.36 14.01
CA LEU A 10 1.17 4.70 13.11
C LEU A 10 2.46 5.01 13.87
N LYS A 11 2.35 5.68 15.02
CA LYS A 11 3.48 6.08 15.86
C LYS A 11 4.13 4.89 16.57
N GLU A 12 3.34 3.93 17.04
CA GLU A 12 3.84 2.68 17.62
C GLU A 12 4.52 1.79 16.56
N ARG A 13 3.97 1.71 15.35
CA ARG A 13 4.53 0.92 14.24
C ARG A 13 5.91 1.39 13.78
N GLY A 14 6.15 2.71 13.81
CA GLY A 14 7.47 3.28 13.52
C GLY A 14 8.55 2.88 14.56
N LYS A 15 8.14 2.47 15.76
CA LYS A 15 9.07 2.04 16.83
C LYS A 15 9.35 0.54 16.81
N GLN A 16 8.37 -0.30 16.46
CA GLN A 16 8.52 -1.77 16.50
C GLN A 16 9.04 -2.38 15.19
N SER A 17 8.76 -1.73 14.05
CA SER A 17 9.25 -2.18 12.77
C SER A 17 10.54 -1.42 12.46
N HIS A 18 11.57 -2.09 11.93
CA HIS A 18 12.78 -1.45 11.37
C HIS A 18 12.42 -0.64 10.09
N VAL A 19 11.47 0.28 10.22
CA VAL A 19 10.92 1.11 9.15
C VAL A 19 11.70 2.41 9.16
N TYR A 20 12.59 2.50 8.19
CA TYR A 20 13.43 3.67 7.99
C TYR A 20 12.77 4.70 7.07
N LYS A 21 11.69 4.34 6.35
CA LYS A 21 11.09 5.15 5.29
C LYS A 21 9.56 5.17 5.34
N LYS A 22 8.97 6.33 5.01
CA LYS A 22 7.51 6.58 4.97
C LYS A 22 6.75 5.49 4.19
N TYR A 23 7.24 5.09 3.02
CA TYR A 23 6.58 4.08 2.18
C TYR A 23 6.53 2.67 2.82
N GLN A 24 7.46 2.31 3.71
CA GLN A 24 7.42 1.02 4.40
C GLN A 24 6.29 1.01 5.43
N LEU A 25 6.15 2.12 6.17
CA LEU A 25 5.06 2.34 7.12
C LEU A 25 3.70 2.29 6.41
N THR A 26 3.58 3.00 5.28
CA THR A 26 2.37 2.97 4.45
C THR A 26 2.05 1.54 3.98
N GLY A 27 3.04 0.81 3.46
CA GLY A 27 2.83 -0.56 2.98
C GLY A 27 2.40 -1.53 4.08
N LEU A 28 2.99 -1.43 5.27
CA LEU A 28 2.59 -2.23 6.43
C LEU A 28 1.15 -1.91 6.86
N LEU A 29 0.79 -0.63 6.89
CA LEU A 29 -0.56 -0.20 7.22
C LEU A 29 -1.58 -0.75 6.21
N ILE A 30 -1.30 -0.67 4.91
CA ILE A 30 -2.18 -1.23 3.88
C ILE A 30 -2.38 -2.73 4.11
N ALA A 31 -1.31 -3.47 4.39
CA ALA A 31 -1.39 -4.91 4.65
C ALA A 31 -2.31 -5.22 5.83
N GLN A 32 -2.25 -4.43 6.90
CA GLN A 32 -3.10 -4.61 8.08
C GLN A 32 -4.56 -4.21 7.85
N LEU A 33 -4.81 -3.10 7.15
CA LEU A 33 -6.18 -2.69 6.79
C LEU A 33 -6.90 -3.75 5.95
N LEU A 34 -6.13 -4.44 5.10
CA LEU A 34 -6.64 -5.49 4.22
C LEU A 34 -6.58 -6.89 4.85
N GLU A 35 -6.16 -7.01 6.11
CA GLU A 35 -5.97 -8.30 6.81
C GLU A 35 -5.10 -9.28 6.00
N ASP A 36 -4.10 -8.75 5.28
CA ASP A 36 -3.28 -9.47 4.31
C ASP A 36 -1.77 -9.29 4.60
N GLU A 37 -1.40 -9.41 5.87
CA GLU A 37 -0.03 -9.21 6.35
C GLU A 37 1.00 -10.13 5.70
N LYS A 38 0.58 -11.32 5.24
CA LYS A 38 1.42 -12.25 4.47
C LYS A 38 1.99 -11.63 3.19
N HIS A 39 1.33 -10.62 2.62
CA HIS A 39 1.78 -9.90 1.42
C HIS A 39 2.32 -8.49 1.74
N LYS A 40 2.70 -8.19 2.99
CA LYS A 40 3.26 -6.87 3.38
C LYS A 40 4.36 -6.35 2.46
N SER A 41 5.27 -7.22 2.02
CA SER A 41 6.38 -6.86 1.11
C SER A 41 5.87 -6.33 -0.23
N PHE A 42 4.75 -6.88 -0.72
CA PHE A 42 4.10 -6.42 -1.94
C PHE A 42 3.53 -5.01 -1.74
N TYR A 43 2.78 -4.77 -0.67
CA TYR A 43 2.21 -3.45 -0.38
C TYR A 43 3.28 -2.38 -0.13
N ILE A 44 4.40 -2.73 0.50
CA ILE A 44 5.57 -1.85 0.65
C ILE A 44 6.15 -1.48 -0.73
N LYS A 45 6.31 -2.47 -1.63
CA LYS A 45 6.79 -2.22 -3.00
C LYS A 45 5.83 -1.33 -3.78
N LEU A 46 4.52 -1.50 -3.57
CA LEU A 46 3.47 -0.71 -4.19
C LEU A 46 3.52 0.75 -3.72
N ALA A 47 3.58 0.97 -2.39
CA ALA A 47 3.70 2.30 -1.80
C ALA A 47 5.02 3.01 -2.13
N LYS A 48 6.09 2.25 -2.42
CA LYS A 48 7.36 2.81 -2.91
C LYS A 48 7.26 3.34 -4.35
N LYS A 49 6.43 2.70 -5.19
CA LYS A 49 6.37 2.97 -6.64
C LYS A 49 5.25 3.92 -7.05
N HIS A 50 4.20 4.01 -6.25
CA HIS A 50 2.98 4.74 -6.59
C HIS A 50 2.57 5.68 -5.46
N ASN A 51 1.56 6.52 -5.73
CA ASN A 51 1.08 7.49 -4.77
C ASN A 51 0.55 6.79 -3.51
N SER A 52 1.21 7.05 -2.38
CA SER A 52 0.87 6.44 -1.08
C SER A 52 -0.52 6.84 -0.61
N ASP A 53 -0.98 8.05 -0.90
CA ASP A 53 -2.26 8.57 -0.40
C ASP A 53 -3.45 7.89 -1.10
N ASP A 54 -3.34 7.69 -2.43
CA ASP A 54 -4.35 6.96 -3.21
C ASP A 54 -4.47 5.51 -2.77
N LEU A 55 -3.33 4.84 -2.55
CA LEU A 55 -3.30 3.45 -2.06
C LEU A 55 -3.94 3.33 -0.66
N LEU A 56 -3.67 4.29 0.22
CA LEU A 56 -4.23 4.32 1.57
C LEU A 56 -5.75 4.55 1.54
N SER A 57 -6.21 5.46 0.68
CA SER A 57 -7.62 5.78 0.51
C SER A 57 -8.41 4.56 0.06
N ILE A 58 -7.92 3.84 -0.95
CA ILE A 58 -8.54 2.60 -1.43
C ILE A 58 -8.50 1.52 -0.34
N ALA A 59 -7.37 1.38 0.38
CA ALA A 59 -7.27 0.37 1.44
C ALA A 59 -8.26 0.61 2.59
N LYS A 60 -8.47 1.88 2.99
CA LYS A 60 -9.47 2.26 3.99
C LYS A 60 -10.89 1.91 3.53
N ASP A 61 -11.28 2.31 2.32
CA ASP A 61 -12.60 1.98 1.76
C ASP A 61 -12.83 0.45 1.73
N VAL A 62 -11.82 -0.33 1.35
CA VAL A 62 -11.91 -1.79 1.33
C VAL A 62 -12.00 -2.39 2.73
N SER A 63 -11.28 -1.84 3.70
CA SER A 63 -11.30 -2.33 5.10
C SER A 63 -12.68 -2.20 5.75
N GLU A 64 -13.44 -1.16 5.40
CA GLU A 64 -14.78 -0.89 5.94
C GLU A 64 -15.87 -1.79 5.34
N ARG A 65 -15.59 -2.46 4.21
CA ARG A 65 -16.54 -3.34 3.52
C ARG A 65 -16.61 -4.72 4.18
N LYS A 66 -17.49 -4.86 5.17
CA LYS A 66 -17.71 -6.10 5.95
C LYS A 66 -18.09 -7.35 5.13
N LYS A 67 -18.63 -7.20 3.92
CA LYS A 67 -19.08 -8.33 3.07
C LYS A 67 -17.95 -8.97 2.26
N ILE A 68 -16.74 -8.42 2.29
CA ILE A 68 -15.62 -8.87 1.45
C ILE A 68 -14.70 -9.78 2.26
N LYS A 69 -14.67 -11.06 1.91
CA LYS A 69 -13.79 -12.06 2.55
C LYS A 69 -12.31 -11.88 2.16
N ASN A 70 -12.03 -11.60 0.89
CA ASN A 70 -10.67 -11.39 0.39
C ASN A 70 -10.43 -9.91 0.09
N LYS A 71 -10.10 -9.14 1.13
CA LYS A 71 -9.87 -7.71 1.04
C LYS A 71 -8.66 -7.37 0.18
N GLY A 72 -7.55 -8.10 0.30
CA GLY A 72 -6.35 -7.91 -0.54
C GLY A 72 -6.62 -8.08 -2.05
N GLY A 73 -7.33 -9.14 -2.43
CA GLY A 73 -7.72 -9.38 -3.82
C GLY A 73 -8.70 -8.33 -4.35
N TYR A 74 -9.65 -7.90 -3.51
CA TYR A 74 -10.60 -6.85 -3.90
C TYR A 74 -9.95 -5.47 -4.03
N PHE A 75 -9.02 -5.14 -3.13
CA PHE A 75 -8.16 -3.97 -3.23
C PHE A 75 -7.45 -3.93 -4.57
N MET A 76 -6.84 -5.05 -4.98
CA MET A 76 -6.18 -5.14 -6.28
C MET A 76 -7.13 -4.86 -7.44
N ARG A 77 -8.35 -5.39 -7.35
CA ARG A 77 -9.38 -5.18 -8.39
C ARG A 77 -9.79 -3.71 -8.51
N ILE A 78 -9.98 -3.01 -7.38
CA ILE A 78 -10.27 -1.57 -7.39
C ILE A 78 -9.07 -0.78 -7.92
N LEU A 79 -7.87 -1.14 -7.46
CA LEU A 79 -6.65 -0.46 -7.84
C LEU A 79 -6.41 -0.53 -9.36
N THR A 80 -6.54 -1.71 -9.97
CA THR A 80 -6.42 -1.85 -11.43
C THR A 80 -7.51 -1.10 -12.19
N LYS A 81 -8.73 -1.00 -11.64
CA LYS A 81 -9.84 -0.27 -12.27
C LYS A 81 -9.64 1.25 -12.21
N THR A 82 -9.14 1.76 -11.10
CA THR A 82 -8.94 3.20 -10.85
C THR A 82 -7.62 3.71 -11.42
N HIS A 83 -6.60 2.86 -11.44
CA HIS A 83 -5.24 3.17 -11.89
C HIS A 83 -4.80 2.12 -12.92
N PRO A 84 -5.34 2.16 -14.15
CA PRO A 84 -5.07 1.15 -15.18
C PRO A 84 -3.59 1.10 -15.59
N ASP A 85 -2.84 2.17 -15.38
CA ASP A 85 -1.42 2.27 -15.71
C ASP A 85 -0.49 1.74 -14.62
N ILE A 86 -1.02 1.37 -13.45
CA ILE A 86 -0.20 0.99 -12.28
C ILE A 86 0.62 -0.29 -12.51
N PHE A 87 0.11 -1.18 -13.38
CA PHE A 87 0.78 -2.42 -13.80
C PHE A 87 1.26 -2.37 -15.25
N LYS A 88 1.06 -1.25 -15.97
CA LYS A 88 1.64 -1.12 -17.30
C LYS A 88 3.15 -1.03 -17.15
N ASN A 89 3.84 -2.07 -17.62
CA ASN A 89 5.28 -2.10 -17.68
C ASN A 89 5.79 -0.82 -18.35
N LYS A 90 6.48 0.05 -17.60
CA LYS A 90 7.42 0.98 -18.21
C LYS A 90 8.56 0.13 -18.80
N LYS A 91 8.37 -0.42 -20.00
CA LYS A 91 9.50 -0.57 -20.93
C LYS A 91 9.90 0.84 -21.33
N LYS A 92 10.78 1.48 -20.57
CA LYS A 92 11.49 2.69 -21.00
C LYS A 92 12.90 2.68 -20.41
N ASN A 93 13.80 2.15 -21.23
CA ASN A 93 15.18 2.57 -21.46
C ASN A 93 16.16 2.52 -20.28
N GLU A 94 16.71 1.34 -20.01
CA GLU A 94 18.15 1.25 -19.80
C GLU A 94 18.77 1.17 -21.20
N ASN A 95 19.21 2.31 -21.74
CA ASN A 95 20.24 2.28 -22.80
C ASN A 95 21.59 2.41 -22.08
N PRO A 96 22.58 1.57 -22.40
CA PRO A 96 23.89 1.58 -21.78
C PRO A 96 24.68 2.79 -22.29
N ASN A 97 25.73 3.14 -21.55
CA ASN A 97 26.74 4.17 -21.80
C ASN A 97 26.42 5.59 -21.29
N HIS A 98 27.16 5.99 -20.27
CA HIS A 98 27.91 7.24 -20.30
C HIS A 98 29.37 6.97 -19.93
N GLN A 99 30.20 7.13 -20.96
CA GLN A 99 31.61 7.56 -21.03
C GLN A 99 32.64 6.95 -20.07
#